data_AF-A0A0E9MJQ0-F1
#
_entry.id   AF-A0A0E9MJQ0-F1
#
_cell.length_a   1.000
_cell.length_b   1.000
_cell.length_c   1.000
_cell.angle_alpha   90.00
_cell.angle_beta   90.00
_cell.angle_gamma   90.00
#
_symmetry.space_group_name_H-M   'P 1'
#
loop_
_entity.id
_entity.type
_entity.pdbx_description
1 polymer ?
#
loop_
_entity_poly.entity_id
_entity_poly.type
_entity_poly.pdbx_seq_one_letter_code
_entity_poly.pdbx_strand_id
1 'polypeptide(L)'
;MSEPAWLSYAGAITGTIGAITGIAGATMGYISYRRSGQMKALDLRLELRKAVNELRTAVQNLPSLLERAKNSHTAVASAIGHLGSGALQQWLSECEADLSAAKTLEAEVPDPSANYEHLAHSELETKLVAVHSLQSKATRLSEKYHAALAADDKEREQIRADVRVRTQAKL
;
A
#
# COMPACT_ATOMS: atom_id res chain seq x y z
N MET A 1 -32.18 -9.72 -8.16
CA MET A 1 -32.02 -8.49 -7.37
C MET A 1 -30.53 -8.23 -7.26
N SER A 2 -30.02 -7.26 -8.01
CA SER A 2 -28.61 -6.87 -8.00
C SER A 2 -28.30 -6.21 -6.67
N GLU A 3 -27.42 -6.81 -5.87
CA GLU A 3 -26.78 -6.07 -4.79
C GLU A 3 -26.15 -4.82 -5.39
N PRO A 4 -26.41 -3.64 -4.82
CA PRO A 4 -26.08 -2.42 -5.52
C PRO A 4 -24.58 -2.18 -5.34
N ALA A 5 -23.82 -2.38 -6.42
CA ALA A 5 -22.36 -2.40 -6.50
C ALA A 5 -21.63 -1.15 -5.96
N TRP A 6 -22.37 -0.08 -5.63
CA TRP A 6 -21.86 1.08 -4.92
C TRP A 6 -21.53 0.77 -3.44
N LEU A 7 -22.13 -0.25 -2.82
CA LEU A 7 -21.81 -0.68 -1.46
C LEU A 7 -20.42 -1.33 -1.37
N SER A 8 -19.96 -2.04 -2.40
CA SER A 8 -18.60 -2.59 -2.45
C SER A 8 -17.55 -1.51 -2.79
N TYR A 9 -17.90 -0.54 -3.63
CA TYR A 9 -17.06 0.65 -3.91
C TYR A 9 -16.92 1.54 -2.67
N ALA A 10 -18.04 1.79 -1.98
CA ALA A 10 -18.04 2.45 -0.68
C ALA A 10 -17.31 1.61 0.35
N GLY A 11 -17.45 0.28 0.40
CA GLY A 11 -16.75 -0.58 1.37
C GLY A 11 -15.24 -0.58 1.20
N ALA A 12 -14.74 -0.65 -0.04
CA ALA A 12 -13.30 -0.60 -0.33
C ALA A 12 -12.70 0.80 -0.11
N ILE A 13 -13.41 1.87 -0.48
CA ILE A 13 -12.96 3.27 -0.30
C ILE A 13 -13.11 3.74 1.14
N THR A 14 -14.18 3.32 1.84
CA THR A 14 -14.39 3.63 3.26
C THR A 14 -13.46 2.79 4.13
N GLY A 15 -13.09 1.57 3.70
CA GLY A 15 -12.06 0.75 4.33
C GLY A 15 -10.66 1.37 4.22
N THR A 16 -10.30 1.93 3.06
CA THR A 16 -9.02 2.61 2.84
C THR A 16 -8.94 3.98 3.54
N ILE A 17 -9.99 4.80 3.45
CA ILE A 17 -10.07 6.06 4.20
C ILE A 17 -10.10 5.78 5.71
N GLY A 18 -10.77 4.73 6.16
CA GLY A 18 -10.83 4.30 7.55
C GLY A 18 -9.47 3.85 8.10
N ALA A 19 -8.67 3.13 7.30
CA ALA A 19 -7.32 2.72 7.67
C ALA A 19 -6.33 3.90 7.68
N ILE A 20 -6.39 4.79 6.69
CA ILE A 20 -5.57 6.02 6.62
C ILE A 20 -5.89 6.95 7.80
N THR A 21 -7.17 7.16 8.09
CA THR A 21 -7.60 7.97 9.25
C THR A 21 -7.27 7.26 10.57
N GLY A 22 -7.33 5.94 10.62
CA GLY A 22 -6.94 5.14 11.79
C GLY A 22 -5.44 5.21 12.10
N ILE A 23 -4.57 5.20 11.10
CA ILE A 23 -3.11 5.24 11.26
C ILE A 23 -2.60 6.68 11.42
N ALA A 24 -3.18 7.65 10.71
CA ALA A 24 -2.98 9.07 11.02
C ALA A 24 -3.49 9.40 12.44
N GLY A 25 -4.60 8.80 12.85
CA GLY A 25 -5.14 8.87 14.21
C GLY A 25 -4.28 8.14 15.23
N ALA A 26 -3.60 7.05 14.87
CA ALA A 26 -2.66 6.34 15.73
C ALA A 26 -1.33 7.09 15.88
N THR A 27 -0.82 7.70 14.81
CA THR A 27 0.38 8.56 14.85
C THR A 27 0.09 9.88 15.56
N MET A 28 -1.05 10.54 15.30
CA MET A 28 -1.50 11.69 16.10
C MET A 28 -1.84 11.29 17.54
N GLY A 29 -2.40 10.10 17.76
CA GLY A 29 -2.67 9.54 19.08
C GLY A 29 -1.39 9.31 19.86
N TYR A 30 -0.35 8.77 19.22
CA TYR A 30 1.00 8.63 19.76
C TYR A 30 1.65 10.00 20.04
N ILE A 31 1.49 10.99 19.15
CA ILE A 31 1.94 12.38 19.38
C ILE A 31 1.16 13.07 20.51
N SER A 32 -0.11 12.75 20.69
CA SER A 32 -0.93 13.24 21.81
C SER A 32 -0.54 12.54 23.12
N TYR A 33 -0.20 11.26 23.05
CA TYR A 33 0.29 10.44 24.17
C TYR A 33 1.73 10.80 24.58
N ARG A 34 2.56 11.28 23.64
CA ARG A 34 3.85 11.96 23.85
C ARG A 34 3.68 13.17 24.78
N ARG A 35 2.53 13.84 24.75
CA ARG A 35 2.23 14.98 25.64
C ARG A 35 1.86 14.55 27.06
N SER A 36 1.42 13.30 27.26
CA SER A 36 1.04 12.77 28.59
C SER A 36 2.16 12.00 29.32
N GLY A 37 3.29 11.70 28.67
CA GLY A 37 4.53 11.25 29.34
C GLY A 37 4.49 9.87 30.01
N GLN A 38 3.60 8.96 29.60
CA GLN A 38 3.33 7.70 30.33
C GLN A 38 4.02 6.44 29.79
N MET A 39 4.89 6.53 28.77
CA MET A 39 5.55 5.35 28.21
C MET A 39 6.92 5.09 28.84
N LYS A 40 7.13 3.88 29.38
CA LYS A 40 8.44 3.48 29.91
C LYS A 40 9.39 3.15 28.76
N ALA A 41 10.69 3.43 28.93
CA ALA A 41 11.69 3.21 27.87
C ALA A 41 11.77 1.74 27.36
N LEU A 42 11.40 0.76 28.20
CA LEU A 42 11.32 -0.65 27.78
C LEU A 42 10.20 -0.88 26.77
N ASP A 43 9.03 -0.26 26.97
CA ASP A 43 7.88 -0.39 26.08
C ASP A 43 8.20 0.21 24.71
N LEU A 44 8.91 1.35 24.68
CA LEU A 44 9.32 2.01 23.44
C LEU A 44 10.28 1.16 22.59
N ARG A 45 11.17 0.39 23.23
CA ARG A 45 12.09 -0.52 22.51
C ARG A 45 11.34 -1.67 21.86
N LEU A 46 10.36 -2.24 22.55
CA LEU A 46 9.52 -3.31 22.01
C LEU A 46 8.66 -2.79 20.86
N GLU A 47 8.08 -1.60 21.01
CA GLU A 47 7.31 -0.94 19.97
C GLU A 47 8.15 -0.64 18.74
N LEU A 48 9.37 -0.11 18.91
CA LEU A 48 10.31 0.14 17.82
C LEU A 48 10.67 -1.16 17.08
N ARG A 49 10.97 -2.25 17.79
CA ARG A 49 11.24 -3.55 17.16
C ARG A 49 10.05 -4.07 16.37
N LYS A 50 8.84 -3.95 16.92
CA LYS A 50 7.60 -4.33 16.23
C LYS A 50 7.40 -3.51 14.96
N ALA A 51 7.51 -2.19 15.05
CA ALA A 51 7.33 -1.29 13.92
C ALA A 51 8.37 -1.54 12.80
N VAL A 52 9.63 -1.80 13.15
CA VAL A 52 10.67 -2.16 12.18
C VAL A 52 10.35 -3.47 11.47
N ASN A 53 9.86 -4.48 12.19
CA ASN A 53 9.46 -5.76 11.59
C ASN A 53 8.26 -5.60 10.65
N GLU A 54 7.23 -4.85 11.06
CA GLU A 54 6.07 -4.55 10.21
C GLU A 54 6.48 -3.77 8.95
N LEU A 55 7.35 -2.76 9.10
CA LEU A 55 7.90 -2.01 7.97
C LEU A 55 8.63 -2.93 7.01
N ARG A 56 9.50 -3.80 7.53
CA ARG A 56 10.27 -4.76 6.73
C ARG A 56 9.36 -5.66 5.92
N THR A 57 8.35 -6.27 6.54
CA THR A 57 7.38 -7.10 5.83
C THR A 57 6.61 -6.32 4.78
N ALA A 58 6.18 -5.08 5.09
CA ALA A 58 5.48 -4.24 4.14
C ALA A 58 6.34 -3.94 2.90
N VAL A 59 7.59 -3.53 3.12
CA VAL A 59 8.51 -3.14 2.04
C VAL A 59 8.96 -4.34 1.19
N GLN A 60 9.25 -5.50 1.81
CA GLN A 60 9.65 -6.72 1.09
C GLN A 60 8.57 -7.23 0.13
N ASN A 61 7.29 -6.95 0.42
CA ASN A 61 6.17 -7.36 -0.41
C ASN A 61 5.85 -6.38 -1.56
N LEU A 62 6.40 -5.14 -1.53
CA LEU A 62 6.09 -4.13 -2.55
C LEU A 62 6.55 -4.55 -3.95
N PRO A 63 7.80 -5.02 -4.19
CA PRO A 63 8.25 -5.34 -5.54
C PRO A 63 7.35 -6.37 -6.25
N SER A 64 6.94 -7.42 -5.54
CA SER A 64 6.08 -8.46 -6.11
C SER A 64 4.65 -7.96 -6.37
N LEU A 65 4.13 -7.08 -5.50
CA LEU A 65 2.84 -6.41 -5.72
C LEU A 65 2.86 -5.51 -6.96
N LEU A 66 3.90 -4.70 -7.12
CA LEU A 66 4.07 -3.78 -8.26
C LEU A 66 4.17 -4.56 -9.57
N GLU A 67 4.99 -5.62 -9.62
CA GLU A 67 5.10 -6.48 -10.80
C GLU A 67 3.76 -7.17 -11.14
N ARG A 68 3.01 -7.63 -10.12
CA ARG A 68 1.68 -8.20 -10.35
C ARG A 68 0.72 -7.17 -10.92
N ALA A 69 0.69 -5.96 -10.38
CA ALA A 69 -0.14 -4.87 -10.90
C ALA A 69 0.25 -4.49 -12.32
N LYS A 70 1.54 -4.43 -12.62
CA LYS A 70 2.06 -4.17 -13.97
C LYS A 70 1.57 -5.18 -15.00
N ASN A 71 1.68 -6.46 -14.66
CA ASN A 71 1.23 -7.55 -15.53
C ASN A 71 -0.29 -7.51 -15.73
N SER A 72 -1.05 -7.26 -14.65
CA SER A 72 -2.51 -7.12 -14.70
C SER A 72 -2.93 -5.97 -15.62
N HIS A 73 -2.37 -4.78 -15.39
CA HIS A 73 -2.77 -3.57 -16.11
C HIS A 73 -2.43 -3.65 -17.61
N THR A 74 -1.27 -4.24 -17.93
CA THR A 74 -0.87 -4.49 -19.32
C THR A 74 -1.81 -5.49 -20.01
N ALA A 75 -2.23 -6.55 -19.31
CA ALA A 75 -3.15 -7.54 -19.86
C ALA A 75 -4.54 -6.93 -20.12
N VAL A 76 -5.04 -6.10 -19.21
CA VAL A 76 -6.31 -5.37 -19.39
C VAL A 76 -6.22 -4.39 -20.54
N ALA A 77 -5.17 -3.57 -20.59
CA ALA A 77 -4.95 -2.63 -21.69
C ALA A 77 -4.88 -3.33 -23.06
N SER A 78 -4.26 -4.51 -23.11
CA SER A 78 -4.25 -5.35 -24.32
C SER A 78 -5.65 -5.81 -24.72
N ALA A 79 -6.45 -6.29 -23.76
CA ALA A 79 -7.78 -6.81 -24.01
C ALA A 79 -8.78 -5.74 -24.52
N ILE A 80 -8.62 -4.48 -24.09
CA ILE A 80 -9.44 -3.35 -24.55
C ILE A 80 -8.85 -2.62 -25.78
N GLY A 81 -7.73 -3.10 -26.34
CA GLY A 81 -7.09 -2.51 -27.52
C GLY A 81 -6.30 -1.22 -27.25
N HIS A 82 -5.95 -0.94 -25.99
CA HIS A 82 -5.13 0.20 -25.57
C HIS A 82 -3.64 -0.15 -25.42
N LEU A 83 -3.20 -1.29 -25.96
CA LEU A 83 -1.79 -1.67 -25.98
C LEU A 83 -0.97 -0.61 -26.75
N GLY A 84 0.11 -0.14 -26.15
CA GLY A 84 0.96 0.90 -26.74
C GLY A 84 0.39 2.32 -26.67
N SER A 85 -0.75 2.53 -26.00
CA SER A 85 -1.27 3.87 -25.75
C SER A 85 -0.32 4.70 -24.87
N GLY A 86 -0.33 6.02 -25.05
CA GLY A 86 0.45 6.93 -24.20
C GLY A 86 0.06 6.84 -22.72
N ALA A 87 -1.22 6.58 -22.43
CA ALA A 87 -1.69 6.36 -21.05
C ALA A 87 -1.05 5.13 -20.41
N LEU A 88 -0.97 4.00 -21.14
CA LEU A 88 -0.29 2.80 -20.65
C LEU A 88 1.22 3.05 -20.47
N GLN A 89 1.87 3.75 -21.41
CA GLN A 89 3.29 4.06 -21.29
C GLN A 89 3.59 4.96 -20.08
N GLN A 90 2.77 5.97 -19.84
CA GLN A 90 2.88 6.82 -18.66
C GLN A 90 2.71 5.99 -17.39
N TRP A 91 1.68 5.16 -17.31
CA TRP A 91 1.43 4.31 -16.14
C TRP A 91 2.59 3.34 -15.88
N LEU A 92 3.17 2.74 -16.93
CA LEU A 92 4.34 1.87 -16.83
C LEU A 92 5.57 2.62 -16.32
N SER A 93 5.80 3.85 -16.78
CA SER A 93 6.87 4.71 -16.29
C SER A 93 6.69 5.08 -14.82
N GLU A 94 5.47 5.41 -14.40
CA GLU A 94 5.13 5.62 -12.99
C GLU A 94 5.38 4.35 -12.16
N CYS A 95 5.03 3.18 -12.71
CA CYS A 95 5.28 1.91 -12.05
C CYS A 95 6.77 1.60 -11.86
N GLU A 96 7.59 1.97 -12.84
CA GLU A 96 9.03 1.79 -12.75
C GLU A 96 9.67 2.76 -11.74
N ALA A 97 9.19 4.01 -11.70
CA ALA A 97 9.59 4.99 -10.69
C ALA A 97 9.21 4.52 -9.28
N ASP A 98 7.99 4.03 -9.08
CA ASP A 98 7.51 3.52 -7.80
C ASP A 98 8.25 2.23 -7.38
N LEU A 99 8.66 1.39 -8.33
CA LEU A 99 9.51 0.22 -8.07
C LEU A 99 10.90 0.64 -7.60
N SER A 100 11.47 1.69 -8.20
CA SER A 100 12.72 2.27 -7.71
C SER A 100 12.56 2.83 -6.29
N ALA A 101 11.45 3.51 -6.00
CA ALA A 101 11.14 4.04 -4.68
C ALA A 101 10.97 2.92 -3.64
N ALA A 102 10.33 1.80 -4.01
CA ALA A 102 10.21 0.63 -3.14
C ALA A 102 11.57 0.02 -2.78
N LYS A 103 12.50 -0.05 -3.76
CA LYS A 103 13.89 -0.50 -3.52
C LYS A 103 14.67 0.47 -2.63
N THR A 104 14.49 1.77 -2.80
CA THR A 104 15.08 2.78 -1.91
C THR A 104 14.54 2.64 -0.49
N LEU A 105 13.23 2.45 -0.33
CA LEU A 105 12.61 2.18 0.98
C LEU A 105 13.20 0.93 1.63
N GLU A 106 13.46 -0.13 0.85
CA GLU A 106 14.08 -1.37 1.35
C GLU A 106 15.47 -1.12 1.93
N ALA A 107 16.28 -0.29 1.26
CA ALA A 107 17.60 0.11 1.74
C ALA A 107 17.53 1.00 3.00
N GLU A 108 16.44 1.75 3.20
CA GLU A 108 16.22 2.60 4.37
C GLU A 108 15.67 1.83 5.59
N VAL A 109 15.23 0.57 5.43
CA VAL A 109 14.70 -0.23 6.55
C VAL A 109 15.81 -0.52 7.56
N PRO A 110 15.63 -0.17 8.85
CA PRO A 110 16.60 -0.49 9.89
C PRO A 110 16.91 -2.00 9.99
N ASP A 111 18.16 -2.30 10.33
CA ASP A 111 18.62 -3.67 10.62
C ASP A 111 17.77 -4.28 11.76
N PRO A 112 17.18 -5.47 11.59
CA PRO A 112 16.32 -6.07 12.61
C PRO A 112 17.13 -6.56 13.81
N SER A 113 18.46 -6.70 13.67
CA SER A 113 19.39 -7.02 14.74
C SER A 113 19.94 -5.79 15.47
N ALA A 114 19.53 -4.58 15.07
CA ALA A 114 19.97 -3.35 15.72
C ALA A 114 19.68 -3.36 17.22
N ASN A 115 20.74 -3.12 18.02
CA ASN A 115 20.62 -3.05 19.47
C ASN A 115 20.15 -1.66 19.91
N TYR A 116 19.05 -1.59 20.63
CA TYR A 116 18.42 -0.37 21.14
C TYR A 116 18.52 -0.22 22.67
N GLU A 117 19.23 -1.12 23.35
CA GLU A 117 19.32 -1.16 24.82
C GLU A 117 19.99 0.07 25.42
N HIS A 118 20.94 0.67 24.71
CA HIS A 118 21.69 1.84 25.17
C HIS A 118 21.07 3.18 24.76
N LEU A 119 20.02 3.17 23.93
CA LEU A 119 19.40 4.41 23.48
C LEU A 119 18.61 5.09 24.59
N ALA A 120 18.74 6.41 24.65
CA ALA A 120 17.92 7.25 25.49
C ALA A 120 16.47 7.28 24.99
N HIS A 121 15.55 7.64 25.88
CA HIS A 121 14.12 7.67 25.56
C HIS A 121 13.81 8.55 24.33
N SER A 122 14.37 9.76 24.26
CA SER A 122 14.19 10.69 23.14
C SER A 122 14.76 10.17 21.81
N GLU A 123 15.81 9.35 21.85
CA GLU A 123 16.41 8.74 20.66
C GLU A 123 15.54 7.59 20.14
N LEU A 124 14.98 6.79 21.05
CA LEU A 124 14.01 5.74 20.72
C LEU A 124 12.77 6.34 20.06
N GLU A 125 12.24 7.44 20.60
CA GLU A 125 11.11 8.17 20.02
C GLU A 125 11.42 8.68 18.60
N THR A 126 12.59 9.30 18.43
CA THR A 126 13.01 9.83 17.12
C THR A 126 13.08 8.72 16.07
N LYS A 127 13.65 7.55 16.45
CA LYS A 127 13.69 6.38 15.57
C LYS A 127 12.30 5.84 15.27
N LEU A 128 11.41 5.79 16.24
CA LEU A 128 10.05 5.31 16.04
C LEU A 128 9.28 6.20 15.05
N VAL A 129 9.39 7.53 15.18
CA VAL A 129 8.80 8.47 14.22
C VAL A 129 9.37 8.26 12.81
N ALA A 130 10.67 8.04 12.68
CA ALA A 130 11.29 7.76 11.39
C ALA A 130 10.75 6.46 10.77
N VAL A 131 10.62 5.39 11.55
CA VAL A 131 10.04 4.12 11.10
C VAL A 131 8.58 4.31 10.65
N HIS A 132 7.75 5.04 11.42
CA HIS A 132 6.36 5.30 11.02
C HIS A 132 6.24 6.14 9.75
N SER A 133 7.16 7.08 9.52
CA SER A 133 7.24 7.82 8.25
C SER A 133 7.50 6.89 7.08
N LEU A 134 8.45 5.95 7.21
CA LEU A 134 8.73 4.94 6.19
C LEU A 134 7.54 3.99 5.98
N GLN A 135 6.88 3.56 7.06
CA GLN A 135 5.67 2.73 6.97
C GLN A 135 4.58 3.44 6.18
N SER A 136 4.35 4.72 6.46
CA SER A 136 3.34 5.52 5.75
C SER A 136 3.61 5.59 4.25
N LYS A 137 4.89 5.73 3.84
CA LYS A 137 5.29 5.69 2.42
C LYS A 137 5.03 4.32 1.80
N ALA A 138 5.43 3.24 2.47
CA ALA A 138 5.25 1.87 2.00
C ALA A 138 3.76 1.51 1.85
N THR A 139 2.94 1.88 2.84
CA THR A 139 1.49 1.67 2.81
C THR A 139 0.84 2.42 1.65
N ARG A 140 1.20 3.68 1.42
CA ARG A 140 0.65 4.47 0.30
C ARG A 140 0.92 3.82 -1.06
N LEU A 141 2.13 3.28 -1.26
CA LEU A 141 2.45 2.52 -2.47
C LEU A 141 1.62 1.25 -2.56
N SER A 142 1.56 0.47 -1.48
CA SER A 142 0.77 -0.76 -1.44
C SER A 142 -0.70 -0.51 -1.80
N GLU A 143 -1.31 0.52 -1.20
CA GLU A 143 -2.70 0.91 -1.45
C GLU A 143 -2.94 1.32 -2.90
N LYS A 144 -2.04 2.13 -3.49
CA LYS A 144 -2.11 2.54 -4.91
C LYS A 144 -2.22 1.31 -5.82
N TYR A 145 -1.40 0.30 -5.59
CA TYR A 145 -1.36 -0.89 -6.45
C TYR A 145 -2.45 -1.92 -6.14
N HIS A 146 -2.90 -2.03 -4.89
CA HIS A 146 -4.10 -2.80 -4.58
C HIS A 146 -5.35 -2.19 -5.23
N ALA A 147 -5.49 -0.87 -5.22
CA ALA A 147 -6.57 -0.17 -5.90
C ALA A 147 -6.53 -0.38 -7.42
N ALA A 148 -5.33 -0.30 -8.03
CA ALA A 148 -5.16 -0.58 -9.45
C ALA A 148 -5.58 -2.01 -9.83
N LEU A 149 -5.15 -3.01 -9.05
CA LEU A 149 -5.56 -4.41 -9.25
C LEU A 149 -7.07 -4.61 -9.15
N ALA A 150 -7.72 -3.97 -8.17
CA ALA A 150 -9.17 -4.04 -8.00
C ALA A 150 -9.92 -3.39 -9.19
N ALA A 151 -9.39 -2.29 -9.74
CA ALA A 151 -9.92 -1.67 -10.95
C ALA A 151 -9.77 -2.60 -12.18
N ASP A 152 -8.60 -3.21 -12.35
CA ASP A 152 -8.35 -4.18 -13.43
C ASP A 152 -9.23 -5.43 -13.33
N ASP A 153 -9.50 -5.94 -12.11
CA ASP A 153 -10.41 -7.06 -11.88
C ASP A 153 -11.83 -6.74 -12.35
N LYS A 154 -12.30 -5.52 -12.05
CA LYS A 154 -13.61 -5.04 -12.50
C LYS A 154 -13.68 -4.89 -14.02
N GLU A 155 -12.64 -4.33 -14.65
CA GLU A 155 -12.56 -4.21 -16.10
C GLU A 155 -12.60 -5.60 -16.77
N ARG A 156 -11.87 -6.58 -16.21
CA ARG A 156 -11.92 -7.97 -16.68
C ARG A 156 -13.32 -8.59 -16.58
N GLU A 157 -14.07 -8.27 -15.53
CA GLU A 157 -15.46 -8.72 -15.40
C GLU A 157 -16.35 -8.12 -16.50
N GLN A 158 -16.20 -6.83 -16.78
CA GLN A 158 -16.93 -6.13 -17.85
C GLN A 158 -16.60 -6.70 -19.23
N ILE A 159 -15.32 -6.90 -19.54
CA ILE A 159 -14.89 -7.53 -20.80
C ILE A 159 -15.54 -8.90 -20.98
N ARG A 160 -15.59 -9.73 -19.93
CA ARG A 160 -16.23 -11.05 -19.99
C ARG A 160 -17.74 -10.94 -20.21
N ALA A 161 -18.40 -9.96 -19.59
CA ALA A 161 -19.82 -9.72 -19.80
C ALA A 161 -20.11 -9.29 -21.24
N ASP A 162 -19.34 -8.35 -21.78
CA ASP A 162 -19.46 -7.86 -23.17
C ASP A 162 -19.24 -8.97 -24.19
N VAL A 163 -18.23 -9.82 -23.98
CA VAL A 163 -17.97 -10.99 -24.82
C VAL A 163 -19.19 -11.92 -24.82
N ARG A 164 -19.77 -12.23 -23.65
CA ARG A 164 -20.96 -13.09 -23.56
C ARG A 164 -22.15 -12.51 -24.32
N VAL A 165 -22.42 -11.21 -24.16
CA VAL A 165 -23.51 -10.52 -24.87
C VAL A 165 -23.30 -10.58 -26.39
N ARG A 166 -22.07 -10.30 -26.86
CA ARG A 166 -21.73 -10.38 -28.29
C ARG A 166 -21.87 -11.79 -28.86
N THR A 167 -21.53 -12.81 -28.08
CA THR A 167 -21.70 -14.22 -28.50
C THR A 167 -23.18 -14.58 -28.60
N GLN A 168 -24.02 -14.14 -27.65
CA GLN A 168 -25.47 -14.40 -27.67
C GLN A 168 -26.19 -13.67 -28.80
N ALA A 169 -25.78 -12.45 -29.15
CA ALA A 169 -26.38 -11.68 -30.24
C ALA A 169 -26.03 -12.21 -31.65
N LYS A 170 -25.07 -13.14 -31.76
CA LYS A 170 -24.66 -13.78 -33.02
C LYS A 170 -25.30 -15.16 -33.24
N LEU A 171 -26.01 -15.69 -32.26
CA LEU A 171 -26.80 -16.92 -32.33
C LEU A 171 -28.26 -16.60 -32.67
#